data_AF-A0A136I205-F1
#
_entry.id   AF-A0A136I205-F1
#
_cell.length_a   1.000
_cell.length_b   1.000
_cell.length_c   1.000
_cell.angle_alpha   90.00
_cell.angle_beta   90.00
_cell.angle_gamma   90.00
#
_symmetry.space_group_name_H-M   'P 1'
#
loop_
_entity.id
_entity.type
_entity.pdbx_description
1 polymer ?
#
loop_
_entity_poly.entity_id
_entity_poly.type
_entity_poly.pdbx_seq_one_letter_code
_entity_poly.pdbx_strand_id
1 'polypeptide(L)' 'MELGKLAKIQEKNFPRRYALISVKGVQKLACFLNEEWIIDSTCKSINELLEQGTVGEEAVKGWIAMQPTVSH' A
#
# COMPACT_ATOMS: atom_id res chain seq x y z
N MET A 1 3.59 -23.83 -26.49
CA MET A 1 3.26 -23.19 -25.20
C MET A 1 3.96 -21.84 -25.19
N GLU A 2 3.26 -20.78 -25.59
CA GLU A 2 3.86 -19.45 -25.65
C GLU A 2 3.94 -18.84 -24.26
N LEU A 3 5.16 -18.53 -23.83
CA LEU A 3 5.46 -17.74 -22.64
C LEU A 3 4.87 -16.35 -22.83
N GLY A 4 3.75 -16.09 -22.15
CA GLY A 4 3.13 -14.78 -22.10
C GLY A 4 4.14 -13.74 -21.65
N LYS A 5 4.51 -12.84 -22.57
CA LYS A 5 5.28 -11.63 -22.29
C LYS A 5 4.58 -10.89 -21.14
N LEU A 6 5.18 -10.95 -19.94
CA LEU A 6 4.86 -10.02 -18.88
C LEU A 6 5.21 -8.65 -19.42
N ALA A 7 4.19 -7.89 -19.81
CA ALA A 7 4.35 -6.50 -20.19
C ALA A 7 5.12 -5.83 -19.06
N LYS A 8 6.37 -5.43 -19.31
CA LYS A 8 7.08 -4.48 -18.45
C LYS A 8 6.28 -3.18 -18.53
N ILE A 9 5.32 -3.04 -17.63
CA ILE A 9 4.73 -1.75 -17.33
C ILE A 9 5.93 -0.91 -16.89
N GLN A 10 6.33 0.04 -17.73
CA GLN A 10 7.20 1.11 -17.28
C GLN A 10 6.37 1.91 -16.27
N GLU A 11 6.30 1.41 -15.03
CA GLU A 11 5.84 2.21 -13.90
C GLU A 11 6.81 3.38 -13.85
N LYS A 12 6.39 4.53 -14.39
CA LYS A 12 6.96 5.80 -13.95
C LYS A 12 6.90 5.73 -12.43
N ASN A 13 8.08 5.65 -11.81
CA ASN A 13 8.25 5.53 -10.36
C ASN A 13 7.68 6.79 -9.69
N PHE A 14 6.36 6.88 -9.60
CA PHE A 14 5.73 7.84 -8.73
C PHE A 14 5.98 7.35 -7.30
N PRO A 15 6.36 8.26 -6.38
CA PRO A 15 6.55 7.92 -4.98
C PRO A 15 5.28 7.27 -4.44
N ARG A 16 5.29 5.95 -4.16
CA ARG A 16 4.18 5.31 -3.46
C ARG A 16 4.21 5.81 -2.02
N ARG A 17 3.18 6.56 -1.61
CA ARG A 17 3.02 6.98 -0.21
C ARG A 17 1.93 6.13 0.42
N TYR A 18 2.16 5.65 1.63
CA TYR A 18 1.16 4.86 2.35
C TYR A 18 0.65 5.64 3.55
N ALA A 19 -0.62 5.47 3.89
CA ALA A 19 -1.22 6.06 5.08
C ALA A 19 -2.29 5.15 5.66
N LEU A 20 -2.45 5.17 6.98
CA LEU A 20 -3.63 4.64 7.65
C LEU A 20 -4.74 5.70 7.57
N ILE A 21 -5.89 5.30 7.05
CA ILE A 21 -7.11 6.11 6.96
C ILE A 21 -8.22 5.42 7.75
N SER A 22 -9.11 6.22 8.34
CA SER A 22 -10.31 5.69 9.00
C SER A 22 -11.47 5.60 8.02
N VAL A 23 -12.00 4.39 7.81
CA VAL A 23 -13.19 4.13 7.00
C VAL A 23 -14.25 3.53 7.88
N LYS A 24 -15.33 4.29 8.15
CA LYS A 24 -16.43 3.87 9.06
C LYS A 24 -15.93 3.43 10.45
N GLY A 25 -14.90 4.11 10.97
CA GLY A 25 -14.32 3.80 12.28
C GLY A 25 -13.28 2.67 12.28
N VAL A 26 -13.00 2.05 11.13
CA VAL A 26 -11.99 1.00 10.99
C VAL A 26 -10.75 1.59 10.31
N GLN A 27 -9.56 1.38 10.88
CA GLN A 27 -8.30 1.77 10.26
C GLN A 27 -7.99 0.87 9.07
N LYS A 28 -7.64 1.49 7.93
CA LYS A 28 -7.22 0.80 6.71
C LYS A 28 -6.01 1.47 6.11
N LEU A 29 -5.06 0.69 5.65
CA LEU A 29 -3.94 1.12 4.84
C LEU A 29 -4.43 1.47 3.42
N ALA A 30 -4.04 2.64 2.94
CA ALA A 30 -4.21 3.08 1.57
C ALA A 30 -2.86 3.52 0.97
N CYS A 31 -2.75 3.43 -0.35
CA CYS A 31 -1.60 3.86 -1.13
C CYS A 31 -1.98 5.07 -2.00
N PHE A 32 -1.17 6.11 -1.98
CA PHE A 32 -1.27 7.24 -2.88
C PHE A 32 -0.47 6.94 -4.15
N LEU A 33 -1.17 6.85 -5.28
CA LEU A 33 -0.62 6.56 -6.58
C LEU A 33 -1.38 7.38 -7.63
N ASN A 34 -0.66 8.00 -8.57
CA ASN A 34 -1.27 8.80 -9.66
C ASN A 34 -2.28 9.85 -9.16
N GLU A 35 -1.91 10.60 -8.13
CA GLU A 35 -2.75 11.65 -7.51
C GLU A 35 -4.02 11.16 -6.79
N GLU A 36 -4.18 9.85 -6.64
CA GLU A 36 -5.35 9.24 -6.01
C GLU A 36 -4.96 8.31 -4.85
N TRP A 37 -5.85 8.21 -3.86
CA TRP A 37 -5.75 7.20 -2.80
C TRP A 37 -6.48 5.93 -3.24
N ILE A 38 -5.72 4.84 -3.36
CA ILE A 38 -6.22 3.53 -3.79
C ILE A 38 -5.90 2.45 -2.75
N ILE A 39 -6.63 1.33 -2.86
CA ILE A 39 -6.35 0.10 -2.10
C ILE A 39 -5.77 -0.92 -3.09
N ASP A 40 -4.44 -0.96 -3.20
CA ASP A 40 -3.72 -1.90 -4.05
C ASP A 40 -3.60 -3.29 -3.40
N SER A 41 -2.89 -4.22 -4.04
CA SER A 41 -2.68 -5.57 -3.50
C SER A 41 -1.96 -5.58 -2.15
N THR A 42 -0.96 -4.71 -1.97
CA THR A 42 -0.20 -4.60 -0.71
C THR A 42 -1.11 -4.10 0.41
N CYS A 43 -1.91 -3.07 0.13
CA CYS A 43 -2.90 -2.55 1.06
C CYS A 43 -3.93 -3.63 1.45
N LYS A 44 -4.42 -4.43 0.49
CA LYS A 44 -5.37 -5.53 0.78
C LYS A 44 -4.77 -6.52 1.78
N SER A 45 -3.58 -7.04 1.51
CA SER A 45 -2.94 -8.02 2.38
C SER A 45 -2.66 -7.47 3.79
N ILE A 46 -2.16 -6.24 3.92
CA ILE A 46 -1.92 -5.65 5.24
C ILE A 46 -3.23 -5.36 5.97
N ASN A 47 -4.28 -4.94 5.26
CA ASN A 47 -5.60 -4.73 5.84
C ASN A 47 -6.23 -6.03 6.36
N GLU A 48 -6.06 -7.14 5.66
CA GLU A 48 -6.50 -8.47 6.14
C GLU A 48 -5.79 -8.84 7.44
N LEU A 49 -4.47 -8.59 7.53
CA LEU A 49 -3.69 -8.85 8.75
C LEU A 49 -4.11 -7.93 9.91
N LEU A 50 -4.44 -6.66 9.63
CA LEU A 50 -4.97 -5.72 10.62
C LEU A 50 -6.34 -6.17 11.13
N GLU A 51 -7.24 -6.58 10.24
CA GLU A 51 -8.58 -7.06 10.57
C GLU A 51 -8.55 -8.34 11.41
N GLN A 52 -7.58 -9.23 11.12
CA GLN A 52 -7.33 -10.44 11.91
C GLN A 52 -6.61 -10.16 13.24
N GLY A 53 -6.12 -8.95 13.48
CA GLY A 53 -5.31 -8.59 14.65
C GLY A 53 -3.92 -9.24 14.66
N THR A 54 -3.47 -9.79 13.52
CA THR A 54 -2.13 -10.39 13.39
C THR A 54 -1.05 -9.32 13.44
N VAL A 55 -1.35 -8.12 12.93
CA VAL A 55 -0.50 -6.94 13.06
C VAL A 55 -1.30 -5.82 13.71
N GLY A 56 -0.65 -5.05 14.60
CA GLY A 56 -1.25 -3.86 15.19
C GLY A 56 -1.02 -2.61 14.34
N GLU A 57 -1.83 -1.58 14.57
CA GLU A 57 -1.70 -0.29 13.88
C GLU A 57 -0.29 0.31 14.00
N GLU A 58 0.34 0.20 15.17
CA GLU A 58 1.69 0.72 15.41
C GLU A 58 2.75 0.03 14.54
N ALA A 59 2.61 -1.28 14.31
CA ALA A 59 3.49 -2.02 13.41
C ALA A 59 3.34 -1.53 11.96
N VAL A 60 2.10 -1.27 11.54
CA VAL A 60 1.82 -0.72 10.21
C VAL A 60 2.34 0.72 10.08
N LYS A 61 2.19 1.57 11.10
CA LYS A 61 2.78 2.92 11.13
C LYS A 61 4.30 2.88 11.00
N GLY A 62 4.96 1.98 11.75
CA GLY A 62 6.40 1.76 11.62
C GLY A 62 6.79 1.31 10.22
N TRP A 63 6.05 0.37 9.63
CA TRP A 63 6.27 -0.07 8.26
C TRP A 63 6.10 1.05 7.23
N ILE A 64 5.08 1.90 7.37
CA ILE A 64 4.86 3.09 6.52
C ILE A 64 6.08 4.03 6.61
N ALA A 65 6.58 4.30 7.82
CA ALA A 65 7.72 5.19 8.04
C ALA A 65 9.03 4.67 7.42
N MET A 66 9.15 3.34 7.20
CA MET A 66 10.28 2.71 6.53
C MET A 66 10.15 2.70 4.99
N GLN A 67 8.98 3.04 4.45
CA GLN A 67 8.81 3.05 3.00
C GLN A 67 9.65 4.18 2.37
N PRO A 68 10.28 3.95 1.21
CA PRO A 68 11.02 5.00 0.52
C PRO A 68 10.11 6.20 0.24
N THR A 69 10.36 7.31 0.93
CA THR A 69 9.78 8.59 0.55
C THR A 69 10.71 9.21 -0.49
N VAL A 70 10.16 9.67 -1.60
CA VAL A 70 10.95 10.47 -2.54
C VAL A 70 11.10 11.83 -1.88
N SER A 71 12.34 12.19 -1.57
CA SER A 71 12.65 13.53 -1.07
C SER A 71 12.19 14.55 -2.11
N HIS A 72 11.36 15.50 -1.68
CA HIS A 72 10.91 16.63 -2.48
C HIS A 72 12.08 17.50 -2.94
#